data_AF-A0A3D2D5E2-F1
#
_entry.id   AF-A0A3D2D5E2-F1
#
_cell.length_a   1.000
_cell.length_b   1.000
_cell.length_c   1.000
_cell.angle_alpha   90.00
_cell.angle_beta   90.00
_cell.angle_gamma   90.00
#
_symmetry.space_group_name_H-M   'P 1'
#
loop_
_entity.id
_entity.type
_entity.pdbx_description
1 polymer ?
#
loop_
_entity_poly.entity_id
_entity_poly.type
_entity_poly.pdbx_seq_one_letter_code
_entity_poly.pdbx_strand_id
1 'polypeptide(L)'
;MEEIDKILYKLGYYDADPLKKQEVQDYIDESVEFMKSAGVPEKQLTSSTAYVVKTIWADARDAGKEDTLVKKDGMIVALISQMRRSK
;
A
#
# COMPACT_ATOMS: atom_id res chain seq x y z
N MET A 1 -16.34 -4.68 5.98
CA MET A 1 -14.94 -5.13 5.82
C MET A 1 -14.13 -3.93 5.39
N GLU A 2 -13.31 -3.45 6.31
CA GLU A 2 -12.45 -2.28 6.11
C GLU A 2 -11.32 -2.61 5.12
N GLU A 3 -10.63 -1.59 4.62
CA GLU A 3 -9.53 -1.77 3.66
C GLU A 3 -8.42 -2.66 4.24
N ILE A 4 -8.08 -2.43 5.51
CA ILE A 4 -7.11 -3.24 6.25
C ILE A 4 -7.51 -4.71 6.35
N ASP A 5 -8.79 -5.01 6.61
CA ASP A 5 -9.26 -6.39 6.72
C ASP A 5 -9.09 -7.14 5.39
N LYS A 6 -9.26 -6.45 4.25
CA LYS A 6 -9.04 -7.03 2.91
C LYS A 6 -7.57 -7.27 2.61
N ILE A 7 -6.69 -6.37 3.07
CA ILE A 7 -5.24 -6.54 2.91
C ILE A 7 -4.76 -7.69 3.80
N LEU A 8 -5.17 -7.73 5.07
CA LEU A 8 -4.90 -8.85 5.98
C LEU A 8 -5.37 -10.18 5.40
N TYR A 9 -6.58 -10.22 4.82
CA TYR A 9 -7.07 -11.41 4.14
C TYR A 9 -6.15 -11.87 3.00
N LYS A 10 -5.68 -10.94 2.17
CA LYS A 10 -4.76 -11.24 1.06
C LYS A 10 -3.39 -11.74 1.54
N LEU A 11 -2.92 -11.22 2.67
CA LEU A 11 -1.66 -11.63 3.27
C LEU A 11 -1.78 -12.96 4.04
N GLY A 12 -2.98 -13.53 4.17
CA GLY A 12 -3.22 -14.75 4.93
C GLY A 12 -3.36 -14.54 6.44
N TYR A 13 -3.53 -13.29 6.87
CA TYR A 13 -3.67 -12.85 8.26
C TYR A 13 -5.12 -12.49 8.63
N TYR A 14 -6.11 -13.02 7.93
CA TYR A 14 -7.51 -12.83 8.32
C TYR A 14 -7.73 -13.44 9.71
N ASP A 15 -8.30 -12.68 10.64
CA ASP A 15 -8.37 -12.99 12.08
C ASP A 15 -7.03 -13.01 12.84
N ALA A 16 -5.97 -12.40 12.30
CA ALA A 16 -4.73 -12.22 13.04
C ALA A 16 -4.93 -11.34 14.29
N ASP A 17 -4.00 -11.49 15.24
CA ASP A 17 -4.01 -10.80 16.50
C ASP A 17 -3.88 -9.27 16.33
N PRO A 18 -4.34 -8.47 17.32
CA PRO A 18 -4.36 -7.01 17.20
C PRO A 18 -3.01 -6.38 16.88
N LEU A 19 -1.91 -7.02 17.29
CA LEU A 19 -0.55 -6.56 16.97
C LEU A 19 -0.26 -6.68 15.48
N LYS A 20 -0.59 -7.82 14.85
CA LYS A 20 -0.40 -8.00 13.41
C LYS A 20 -1.27 -7.05 12.59
N LYS A 21 -2.50 -6.81 13.05
CA LYS A 21 -3.37 -5.78 12.45
C LYS A 21 -2.71 -4.41 12.52
N GLN A 22 -2.18 -4.01 13.68
CA GLN A 22 -1.50 -2.72 13.82
C GLN A 22 -0.27 -2.62 12.91
N GLU A 23 0.56 -3.68 12.87
CA GLU A 23 1.76 -3.72 12.02
C GLU A 23 1.42 -3.49 10.53
N VAL A 24 0.40 -4.20 10.02
CA VAL A 24 -0.06 -4.02 8.64
C VAL A 24 -0.68 -2.64 8.41
N GLN A 25 -1.37 -2.08 9.42
CA GLN A 25 -1.86 -0.69 9.36
C GLN A 25 -0.71 0.30 9.20
N ASP A 26 0.37 0.12 9.96
CA ASP A 26 1.54 1.00 9.91
C ASP A 26 2.20 0.95 8.50
N TYR A 27 2.27 -0.23 7.87
CA TYR A 27 2.75 -0.36 6.48
C TYR A 27 1.81 0.32 5.47
N ILE A 28 0.49 0.25 5.69
CA ILE A 28 -0.49 0.94 4.84
C ILE A 28 -0.31 2.45 4.97
N ASP A 29 -0.19 2.96 6.18
CA ASP A 29 -0.04 4.39 6.46
C ASP A 29 1.28 4.93 5.87
N GLU A 30 2.36 4.17 5.97
CA GLU A 30 3.64 4.48 5.32
C GLU A 30 3.47 4.63 3.81
N SER A 31 2.77 3.69 3.17
CA SER A 31 2.53 3.75 1.72
C SER A 31 1.70 4.98 1.32
N VAL A 32 0.76 5.40 2.17
CA VAL A 32 -0.07 6.59 1.97
C VAL A 32 0.78 7.86 2.04
N GLU A 33 1.64 7.98 3.05
CA GLU A 33 2.56 9.11 3.17
C GLU A 33 3.54 9.16 1.99
N PHE A 34 4.04 8.00 1.54
CA PHE A 34 4.87 7.93 0.34
C PHE A 34 4.11 8.43 -0.90
N MET A 35 2.88 7.97 -1.13
CA MET A 35 2.04 8.43 -2.24
C MET A 35 1.77 9.94 -2.19
N LYS A 36 1.46 10.50 -1.02
CA LYS A 36 1.28 11.94 -0.82
C LYS A 36 2.56 12.72 -1.14
N SER A 37 3.70 12.28 -0.62
CA SER A 37 5.01 12.90 -0.88
C SER A 37 5.39 12.87 -2.37
N ALA A 38 4.94 11.84 -3.09
CA ALA A 38 5.11 11.72 -4.54
C ALA A 38 4.14 12.60 -5.34
N GLY A 39 3.22 13.31 -4.68
CA GLY A 39 2.26 14.23 -5.30
C GLY A 39 0.97 13.57 -5.78
N VAL A 40 0.58 12.42 -5.23
CA VAL A 40 -0.74 11.81 -5.50
C VAL A 40 -1.82 12.67 -4.80
N PRO A 41 -2.86 13.14 -5.51
CA PRO A 41 -3.96 13.88 -4.90
C PRO A 41 -4.72 13.04 -3.87
N GLU A 42 -5.20 13.65 -2.78
CA GLU A 42 -5.90 12.92 -1.70
C GLU A 42 -7.10 12.10 -2.20
N LYS A 43 -7.86 12.65 -3.15
CA LYS A 43 -8.99 11.96 -3.79
C LYS A 43 -8.61 10.66 -4.50
N GLN A 44 -7.34 10.49 -4.87
CA GLN A 44 -6.83 9.28 -5.53
C GLN A 44 -6.34 8.23 -4.51
N LEU A 45 -6.13 8.58 -3.24
CA LEU A 45 -5.66 7.67 -2.19
C LEU A 45 -6.71 6.63 -1.78
N THR A 46 -7.97 6.84 -2.15
CA THR A 46 -9.09 5.91 -1.96
C THR A 46 -9.41 5.10 -3.22
N SER A 47 -8.65 5.29 -4.31
CA SER A 47 -8.85 4.58 -5.57
C SER A 47 -8.44 3.11 -5.48
N SER A 48 -8.94 2.29 -6.41
CA SER A 48 -8.50 0.89 -6.57
C SER A 48 -6.99 0.78 -6.85
N THR A 49 -6.41 1.78 -7.53
CA THR A 49 -4.97 1.84 -7.80
C THR A 49 -4.18 2.06 -6.51
N ALA A 50 -4.64 2.97 -5.65
CA ALA A 50 -4.02 3.20 -4.34
C ALA A 50 -4.14 1.97 -3.44
N TYR A 51 -5.27 1.27 -3.48
CA TYR A 51 -5.43 -0.02 -2.79
C TYR A 51 -4.40 -1.06 -3.23
N VAL A 52 -4.12 -1.16 -4.54
CA VAL A 52 -3.09 -2.06 -5.07
C VAL A 52 -1.71 -1.67 -4.55
N VAL A 53 -1.37 -0.38 -4.55
CA VAL A 53 -0.09 0.10 -4.01
C VAL A 53 0.05 -0.26 -2.53
N LYS A 54 -0.96 0.03 -1.70
CA LYS A 54 -0.97 -0.32 -0.26
C LYS A 54 -0.79 -1.82 -0.03
N THR A 55 -1.46 -2.65 -0.84
CA THR A 55 -1.37 -4.11 -0.74
C THR A 55 0.05 -4.60 -1.06
N ILE A 56 0.65 -4.14 -2.16
CA ILE A 56 2.02 -4.51 -2.55
C ILE A 56 3.02 -4.01 -1.51
N TRP A 57 2.80 -2.82 -0.96
CA TRP A 57 3.63 -2.24 0.07
C TRP A 57 3.64 -3.09 1.34
N ALA A 58 2.46 -3.42 1.86
CA ALA A 58 2.31 -4.26 3.04
C ALA A 58 2.92 -5.65 2.83
N ASP A 59 2.67 -6.29 1.69
CA ASP A 59 3.22 -7.62 1.34
C ASP A 59 4.76 -7.62 1.32
N ALA A 60 5.37 -6.62 0.66
CA ALA A 60 6.83 -6.57 0.58
C ALA A 60 7.50 -6.27 1.92
N ARG A 61 6.90 -5.41 2.75
CA ARG A 61 7.39 -5.13 4.11
C ARG A 61 7.29 -6.38 4.98
N ASP A 62 6.13 -7.02 4.99
CA ASP A 62 5.89 -8.26 5.74
C ASP A 62 6.86 -9.38 5.35
N ALA A 63 7.15 -9.51 4.05
CA ALA A 63 8.09 -10.49 3.53
C ALA A 63 9.58 -10.13 3.72
N GLY A 64 9.89 -8.95 4.30
CA GLY A 64 11.27 -8.46 4.45
C GLY A 64 11.94 -8.11 3.12
N LYS A 65 11.17 -7.76 2.09
CA LYS A 65 11.60 -7.46 0.71
C LYS A 65 11.43 -5.98 0.36
N GLU A 66 11.58 -5.09 1.33
CA GLU A 66 11.41 -3.65 1.16
C GLU A 66 12.27 -3.03 0.06
N ASP A 67 13.46 -3.57 -0.19
CA ASP A 67 14.35 -3.16 -1.30
C ASP A 67 13.70 -3.31 -2.69
N THR A 68 12.61 -4.06 -2.80
CA THR A 68 11.88 -4.27 -4.06
C THR A 68 10.81 -3.21 -4.34
N LEU A 69 10.43 -2.40 -3.35
CA LEU A 69 9.31 -1.47 -3.44
C LEU A 69 9.60 -0.26 -4.34
N VAL A 70 10.74 0.41 -4.11
CA VAL A 70 11.08 1.68 -4.79
C VAL A 70 12.22 1.48 -5.77
N LYS A 71 11.89 0.93 -6.95
CA LYS A 71 12.80 0.81 -8.10
C LYS A 71 12.29 1.69 -9.24
N LYS A 72 13.21 2.26 -10.04
CA LYS A 72 12.86 3.15 -11.17
C LYS A 72 11.84 2.53 -12.13
N ASP A 73 11.98 1.24 -12.43
CA ASP A 73 11.07 0.47 -13.29
C ASP A 73 10.07 -0.37 -12.47
N GLY A 74 9.90 -0.06 -11.19
CA GLY A 74 9.03 -0.77 -10.28
C GLY A 74 7.55 -0.48 -10.54
N MET A 75 6.71 -1.51 -10.40
CA MET A 75 5.26 -1.41 -10.57
C MET A 75 4.65 -0.28 -9.72
N ILE A 76 5.11 -0.09 -8.48
CA ILE A 76 4.63 0.98 -7.59
C ILE A 76 4.88 2.36 -8.19
N VAL A 77 6.07 2.62 -8.74
CA VAL A 77 6.42 3.91 -9.36
C VAL A 77 5.53 4.19 -10.57
N ALA A 78 5.25 3.15 -11.37
CA ALA A 78 4.34 3.25 -12.52
C ALA A 78 2.89 3.57 -12.09
N LEU A 79 2.38 2.85 -11.07
CA LEU A 79 1.04 3.06 -10.52
C LEU A 79 0.88 4.46 -9.90
N ILE A 80 1.86 4.91 -9.11
CA ILE A 80 1.89 6.27 -8.55
C ILE A 80 1.89 7.32 -9.66
N SER A 81 2.69 7.11 -10.70
CA SER A 81 2.72 8.01 -11.85
C SER A 81 1.38 8.07 -12.59
N GLN A 82 0.65 6.96 -12.67
CA GLN A 82 -0.70 6.94 -13.23
C GLN A 82 -1.68 7.73 -12.37
N MET A 83 -1.68 7.53 -11.06
CA MET A 83 -2.56 8.24 -10.12
C MET A 83 -2.34 9.76 -10.14
N ARG A 84 -1.08 10.21 -10.26
CA ARG A 84 -0.74 11.63 -10.40
C ARG A 84 -1.34 12.28 -11.65
N ARG A 85 -1.51 11.52 -12.73
CA ARG A 85 -2.01 12.02 -14.02
C ARG A 85 -3.53 11.92 -14.17
N SER A 86 -4.17 11.03 -13.41
CA SER A 86 -5.63 10.90 -13.40
C SER A 86 -6.26 12.11 -12.72
N LYS A 87 -6.69 13.07 -13.55
CA LYS A 87 -7.43 14.27 -13.15
C LYS A 87 -8.77 13.93 -12.53
#